data_AF-X1FM57-F1
#
_entry.id   AF-X1FM57-F1
#
_cell.length_a   1.000
_cell.length_b   1.000
_cell.length_c   1.000
_cell.angle_alpha   90.00
_cell.angle_beta   90.00
_cell.angle_gamma   90.00
#
_symmetry.space_group_name_H-M   'P 1'
#
loop_
_entity.id
_entity.type
_entity.pdbx_description
1 polymer ?
#
loop_
_entity_poly.entity_id
_entity_poly.type
_entity_poly.pdbx_seq_one_letter_code
_entity_poly.pdbx_strand_id
1 'polypeptide(L)'
;GETPTVASDLFALAATLLHAITGAAPRSGALLAAVLANAAERPLLDPGGITATELAARGPAHAAIVRCLAHLPTERPASAREVLASLG
;
A
#
# COMPACT_ATOMS: atom_id res chain seq x y z
N GLY A 1 16.64 0.02 -3.01
CA GLY A 1 15.59 -1.00 -3.18
C GLY A 1 15.82 -2.12 -2.18
N GLU A 2 14.78 -2.81 -1.77
CA GLU A 2 14.86 -3.98 -0.89
C GLU A 2 14.86 -5.29 -1.68
N THR A 3 15.41 -6.37 -1.12
CA THR A 3 15.26 -7.72 -1.66
C THR A 3 13.79 -8.14 -1.57
N PRO A 4 13.18 -8.71 -2.62
CA PRO A 4 11.79 -9.15 -2.57
C PRO A 4 11.53 -10.16 -1.45
N THR A 5 10.43 -9.98 -0.73
CA THR A 5 9.96 -10.82 0.37
C THR A 5 8.43 -10.96 0.33
N VAL A 6 7.87 -11.79 1.22
CA VAL A 6 6.41 -11.84 1.41
C VAL A 6 5.81 -10.46 1.71
N ALA A 7 6.52 -9.60 2.45
CA ALA A 7 6.07 -8.24 2.75
C ALA A 7 6.05 -7.34 1.50
N SER A 8 6.95 -7.54 0.53
CA SER A 8 6.89 -6.81 -0.75
C SER A 8 5.77 -7.31 -1.64
N ASP A 9 5.46 -8.61 -1.62
CA ASP A 9 4.32 -9.19 -2.36
C ASP A 9 2.98 -8.68 -1.81
N LEU A 10 2.84 -8.62 -0.49
CA LEU A 10 1.67 -8.05 0.17
C LEU A 10 1.51 -6.56 -0.15
N PHE A 11 2.61 -5.79 -0.18
CA PHE A 11 2.58 -4.39 -0.62
C PHE A 11 2.09 -4.25 -2.07
N ALA A 12 2.64 -5.06 -2.98
CA ALA A 12 2.27 -5.02 -4.40
C ALA A 12 0.80 -5.38 -4.62
N LEU A 13 0.31 -6.44 -3.97
CA LEU A 13 -1.10 -6.83 -4.00
C LEU A 13 -2.00 -5.72 -3.45
N ALA A 14 -1.66 -5.13 -2.31
CA ALA A 14 -2.43 -4.03 -1.72
C ALA A 14 -2.45 -2.79 -2.62
N ALA A 15 -1.36 -2.48 -3.31
CA ALA A 15 -1.31 -1.39 -4.30
C ALA A 15 -2.21 -1.68 -5.51
N THR A 16 -2.26 -2.94 -5.98
CA THR A 16 -3.21 -3.37 -7.02
C THR A 16 -4.66 -3.24 -6.55
N LEU A 17 -4.97 -3.62 -5.31
CA LEU A 17 -6.31 -3.47 -4.75
C LEU A 17 -6.70 -2.00 -4.59
N LEU A 18 -5.77 -1.14 -4.14
CA LEU A 18 -6.01 0.30 -4.08
C LEU A 18 -6.34 0.87 -5.46
N HIS A 19 -5.59 0.47 -6.49
CA HIS A 19 -5.89 0.86 -7.86
C HIS A 19 -7.32 0.45 -8.28
N ALA A 20 -7.71 -0.79 -8.00
CA ALA A 20 -9.04 -1.30 -8.30
C ALA A 20 -10.16 -0.56 -7.56
N ILE A 21 -9.94 -0.20 -6.28
CA ILE A 21 -10.94 0.48 -5.44
C ILE A 21 -11.10 1.95 -5.84
N THR A 22 -10.00 2.62 -6.17
CA THR A 22 -10.00 4.07 -6.45
C THR A 22 -10.19 4.40 -7.93
N GLY A 23 -9.95 3.44 -8.82
CA GLY A 23 -9.91 3.67 -10.27
C GLY A 23 -8.72 4.53 -10.72
N ALA A 24 -7.79 4.87 -9.82
CA ALA A 24 -6.67 5.76 -10.08
C ALA A 24 -5.35 5.03 -9.84
N ALA A 25 -4.35 5.28 -10.69
CA ALA A 25 -3.01 4.72 -10.49
C ALA A 25 -2.46 5.17 -9.13
N PRO A 26 -1.96 4.26 -8.27
CA PRO A 26 -1.46 4.61 -6.94
C PRO A 26 -0.29 5.60 -6.96
N ARG A 27 0.46 5.64 -8.07
CA ARG A 27 1.52 6.60 -8.34
C ARG A 27 1.45 7.05 -9.80
N SER A 28 1.81 8.30 -10.03
CA SER A 28 1.86 8.90 -11.37
C SER A 28 3.14 9.72 -11.54
N GLY A 29 3.48 9.98 -12.80
CA GLY A 29 4.66 10.77 -13.19
C GLY A 29 4.79 10.77 -14.72
N ALA A 30 5.31 11.85 -15.29
CA ALA A 30 5.47 11.98 -16.73
C ALA A 30 6.49 10.99 -17.33
N LEU A 31 7.41 10.48 -16.49
CA LEU A 31 8.47 9.55 -16.86
C LEU A 31 8.56 8.41 -15.84
N LEU A 32 9.01 7.24 -16.28
CA LEU A 32 9.26 6.09 -15.39
C LEU A 32 10.19 6.44 -14.22
N ALA A 33 11.26 7.21 -14.48
CA ALA A 33 12.18 7.65 -13.44
C ALA A 33 11.50 8.47 -12.33
N ALA A 34 10.51 9.31 -12.68
CA ALA A 34 9.74 10.07 -11.71
C ALA A 34 8.82 9.17 -10.87
N VAL A 35 8.22 8.16 -11.49
CA VAL A 35 7.41 7.16 -10.76
C VAL A 35 8.27 6.36 -9.78
N LEU A 36 9.49 5.97 -10.20
CA LEU A 36 10.44 5.27 -9.34
C LEU A 36 10.92 6.11 -8.16
N ALA A 37 11.27 7.39 -8.40
CA ALA A 37 11.63 8.33 -7.34
C ALA A 37 10.49 8.51 -6.33
N ASN A 38 9.27 8.76 -6.83
CA ASN A 38 8.06 8.81 -5.98
C ASN A 38 7.86 7.50 -5.20
N ALA A 39 8.18 6.35 -5.77
CA ALA A 39 8.05 5.07 -5.10
C ALA A 39 9.06 4.87 -3.96
N ALA A 40 10.28 5.37 -4.14
CA ALA A 40 11.35 5.26 -3.16
C ALA A 40 11.21 6.27 -2.01
N GLU A 41 10.63 7.44 -2.27
CA GLU A 41 10.70 8.58 -1.34
C GLU A 41 9.38 8.87 -0.63
N ARG A 42 8.24 8.42 -1.18
CA ARG A 42 6.92 8.81 -0.69
C ARG A 42 6.06 7.61 -0.31
N PRO A 43 5.36 7.67 0.85
CA PRO A 43 4.27 6.79 1.15
C PRO A 43 3.22 6.82 0.05
N LEU A 44 2.56 5.68 -0.16
CA LEU A 44 1.58 5.54 -1.22
C LEU A 44 0.25 6.22 -0.84
N LEU A 45 -0.07 6.25 0.45
CA LEU A 45 -1.20 6.97 1.04
C LEU A 45 -0.66 8.27 1.66
N ASP A 46 -0.68 9.36 0.89
CA ASP A 46 -0.20 10.70 1.27
C ASP A 46 -1.41 11.65 1.35
N PRO A 47 -1.46 12.66 2.25
CA PRO A 47 -2.51 13.67 2.35
C PRO A 47 -2.96 14.38 1.06
N GLY A 48 -2.24 14.26 -0.07
CA GLY A 48 -2.68 14.77 -1.37
C GLY A 48 -3.76 13.95 -2.09
N GLY A 49 -4.17 12.80 -1.56
CA GLY A 49 -5.20 11.92 -2.12
C GLY A 49 -6.08 11.30 -1.03
N ILE A 50 -6.53 10.05 -1.23
CA ILE A 50 -7.21 9.32 -0.15
C ILE A 50 -6.22 9.02 0.98
N THR A 51 -6.54 9.47 2.18
CA THR A 51 -5.68 9.27 3.35
C THR A 51 -5.79 7.84 3.87
N ALA A 52 -4.75 7.39 4.59
CA ALA A 52 -4.77 6.11 5.30
C ALA A 52 -5.96 6.00 6.27
N THR A 53 -6.27 7.09 6.98
CA THR A 53 -7.39 7.15 7.93
C THR A 53 -8.75 7.00 7.24
N GLU A 54 -8.97 7.73 6.14
CA GLU A 54 -10.23 7.65 5.38
C GLU A 54 -10.44 6.27 4.76
N LEU A 55 -9.38 5.65 4.25
CA LEU A 55 -9.47 4.30 3.69
C LEU A 55 -9.75 3.27 4.79
N ALA A 56 -9.00 3.31 5.90
CA ALA A 56 -9.19 2.38 7.01
C ALA A 56 -10.59 2.46 7.65
N ALA A 57 -11.19 3.66 7.69
CA ALA A 57 -12.53 3.87 8.22
C ALA A 57 -13.65 3.14 7.45
N ARG A 58 -13.37 2.65 6.23
CA ARG A 58 -14.33 1.90 5.41
C ARG A 58 -14.50 0.44 5.85
N GLY A 59 -13.71 -0.03 6.82
CA GLY A 59 -13.88 -1.33 7.46
C GLY A 59 -12.61 -2.19 7.49
N PRO A 60 -12.67 -3.39 8.10
CA PRO A 60 -11.50 -4.21 8.41
C PRO A 60 -10.65 -4.57 7.18
N ALA A 61 -11.30 -4.89 6.06
CA ALA A 61 -10.61 -5.19 4.80
C ALA A 61 -9.79 -4.00 4.27
N HIS A 62 -10.32 -2.78 4.38
CA HIS A 62 -9.61 -1.58 3.95
C HIS A 62 -8.48 -1.21 4.92
N ALA A 63 -8.69 -1.40 6.23
CA ALA A 63 -7.65 -1.23 7.22
C ALA A 63 -6.47 -2.21 7.01
N ALA A 64 -6.76 -3.44 6.62
CA ALA A 64 -5.73 -4.42 6.25
C ALA A 64 -4.93 -3.99 5.00
N ILE A 65 -5.60 -3.42 3.98
CA ILE A 65 -4.93 -2.83 2.80
C ILE A 65 -3.99 -1.71 3.24
N VAL A 66 -4.44 -0.79 4.10
CA VAL A 66 -3.63 0.32 4.63
C VAL A 66 -2.37 -0.19 5.33
N ARG A 67 -2.49 -1.22 6.18
CA ARG A 67 -1.32 -1.84 6.84
C ARG A 67 -0.33 -2.43 5.85
N CYS A 68 -0.80 -3.11 4.80
CA CYS A 68 0.08 -3.67 3.77
C CYS A 68 0.79 -2.58 2.95
N LEU A 69 0.22 -1.38 2.86
CA LEU A 69 0.78 -0.23 2.14
C LEU A 69 1.76 0.62 2.97
N ALA A 70 2.16 0.15 4.16
CA ALA A 70 3.17 0.84 4.96
C ALA A 70 4.45 1.05 4.16
N HIS A 71 5.01 2.26 4.20
CA HIS A 71 6.18 2.61 3.40
C HIS A 71 7.40 1.83 3.86
N LEU A 72 7.61 1.75 5.18
CA LEU A 72 8.68 0.95 5.76
C LEU A 72 8.29 -0.54 5.74
N PRO A 73 9.16 -1.42 5.21
CA PRO A 73 8.86 -2.86 5.12
C PRO A 73 8.59 -3.53 6.46
N THR A 74 9.27 -3.08 7.52
CA THR A 74 9.14 -3.61 8.89
C THR A 74 7.80 -3.30 9.54
N GLU A 75 7.03 -2.37 8.98
CA GLU A 75 5.69 -2.00 9.45
C GLU A 75 4.58 -2.79 8.74
N ARG A 76 4.94 -3.51 7.67
CA ARG A 76 4.01 -4.35 6.91
C ARG A 76 3.82 -5.69 7.62
N PRO A 77 2.67 -6.36 7.43
CA PRO A 77 2.47 -7.71 7.92
C PRO A 77 3.53 -8.67 7.36
N ALA A 78 4.06 -9.56 8.20
CA ALA A 78 5.11 -10.50 7.80
C ALA A 78 4.56 -11.69 6.99
N SER A 79 3.23 -11.90 7.02
CA SER A 79 2.58 -13.01 6.32
C SER A 79 1.10 -12.75 6.03
N ALA A 80 0.54 -13.47 5.06
CA ALA A 80 -0.90 -13.43 4.78
C ALA A 80 -1.76 -13.84 5.99
N ARG A 81 -1.27 -14.74 6.86
CA ARG A 81 -1.99 -15.13 8.08
C ARG A 81 -2.19 -13.95 9.04
N GLU A 82 -1.19 -13.08 9.15
CA GLU A 82 -1.27 -11.88 9.97
C GLU A 82 -2.27 -10.86 9.40
N VAL A 83 -2.37 -10.76 8.07
CA VAL A 83 -3.39 -9.97 7.39
C VAL A 83 -4.78 -10.51 7.70
N LEU A 84 -5.00 -11.82 7.54
CA LEU A 84 -6.28 -12.47 7.80
C LEU A 84 -6.72 -12.31 9.25
N ALA A 85 -5.80 -12.40 10.21
CA ALA A 85 -6.09 -12.17 11.63
C ALA A 85 -6.61 -10.76 11.93
N SER A 86 -6.39 -9.78 11.04
CA SER A 86 -6.92 -8.42 11.19
C SER A 86 -8.31 -8.20 10.56
N LEU A 87 -8.86 -9.20 9.89
CA LEU A 87 -10.15 -9.10 9.19
C LEU A 87 -11.37 -9.44 10.07
N GLY A 88 -11.15 -10.09 11.22
CA GLY A 88 -12.22 -10.64 12.07
C GLY A 88 -12.52 -12.09 11.73
#